data_AF-A0A660QR58-F1
#
_entry.id   AF-A0A660QR58-F1
#
_cell.length_a   1.000
_cell.length_b   1.000
_cell.length_c   1.000
_cell.angle_alpha   90.00
_cell.angle_beta   90.00
_cell.angle_gamma   90.00
#
_symmetry.space_group_name_H-M   'P 1'
#
loop_
_entity.id
_entity.type
_entity.pdbx_description
1 polymer ?
#
loop_
_entity_poly.entity_id
_entity_poly.type
_entity_poly.pdbx_seq_one_letter_code
_entity_poly.pdbx_strand_id
1 'polypeptide(L)'
;EICLYKPLSEYVEQGRFGFWDNVLFKAKRMNRRMHNKLLLVDGRIGIAGGRNYEGKYYDRSTHFLFRDRDVVVAGPAVMDMQDSFELFWEDEDAVFLTQLIDVQMEFDKLTNGGEPFSDPMDYWMFEQIDQLANEHALSKVRESLKIYEADKVQFIYDTPRKFHGGKEHMEFDEWFERVLGIAEERLVYQTPYLIYSRDVRKGFNELKKTNPKFRIIASSNSLAAADHSHVYALSFKHRKELYKKSGIDIYESKPYPADQNSYVYGHDKLVERAIEKSGIENVADIDNICRAGPRLCIHAKSLVMDRKVAMIGSHNFDPRSAKLNTECGVFIGDEEVAGVLEDRILNACEPQNSWTVSKGPTTPVISHFSGFIGGISTALPFLDVWPYRYTTNYELKEGFDPVMPRDPAFQDSYINVGYFPEVPDSSTVINTRLMKAFGGWARPMM
;
A
#
# COMPACT_ATOMS: atom_id res chain seq x y z
N GLU A 1 -9.00 -25.36 -12.89
CA GLU A 1 -8.70 -24.53 -14.08
C GLU A 1 -8.12 -23.20 -13.62
N ILE A 2 -7.35 -22.50 -14.45
CA ILE A 2 -6.82 -21.17 -14.12
C ILE A 2 -7.25 -20.21 -15.23
N CYS A 3 -7.76 -19.04 -14.84
CA CYS A 3 -8.24 -18.01 -15.73
C CYS A 3 -7.50 -16.70 -15.48
N LEU A 4 -7.21 -15.95 -16.54
CA LEU A 4 -6.70 -14.59 -16.49
C LEU A 4 -7.78 -13.63 -16.95
N TYR A 5 -8.03 -12.58 -16.17
CA TYR A 5 -8.93 -11.52 -16.56
C TYR A 5 -8.21 -10.51 -17.47
N LYS A 6 -8.71 -10.33 -18.70
CA LYS A 6 -8.26 -9.34 -19.68
C LYS A 6 -6.74 -9.37 -19.96
N PRO A 7 -6.15 -10.52 -20.34
CA PRO A 7 -4.73 -10.58 -20.67
C PRO A 7 -4.40 -9.64 -21.83
N LEU A 8 -3.21 -9.04 -21.79
CA LEU A 8 -2.76 -8.06 -22.80
C LEU A 8 -2.29 -8.73 -24.10
N SER A 9 -1.99 -10.02 -24.04
CA SER A 9 -1.40 -10.83 -25.10
C SER A 9 -1.97 -12.26 -25.04
N GLU A 10 -1.88 -12.97 -26.16
CA GLU A 10 -2.13 -14.42 -26.25
C GLU A 10 -0.96 -15.26 -25.68
N TYR A 11 0.08 -14.56 -25.18
CA TYR A 11 1.25 -15.12 -24.51
C TYR A 11 1.35 -14.57 -23.09
N VAL A 12 1.72 -15.42 -22.13
CA VAL A 12 2.12 -15.01 -20.78
C VAL A 12 3.45 -14.25 -20.83
N GLU A 13 4.45 -14.78 -21.53
CA GLU A 13 5.74 -14.12 -21.67
C GLU A 13 5.73 -13.07 -22.78
N GLN A 14 5.62 -11.80 -22.37
CA GLN A 14 5.73 -10.69 -23.31
C GLN A 14 7.19 -10.35 -23.55
N GLY A 15 7.76 -10.90 -24.64
CA GLY A 15 9.05 -10.45 -25.15
C GLY A 15 9.07 -8.92 -25.40
N ARG A 16 10.28 -8.35 -25.50
CA ARG A 16 10.48 -6.88 -25.62
C ARG A 16 9.64 -6.21 -26.71
N PHE A 17 9.42 -6.87 -27.85
CA PHE A 17 8.62 -6.34 -28.96
C PHE A 17 7.12 -6.35 -28.66
N GLY A 18 6.58 -7.42 -28.07
CA GLY A 18 5.17 -7.50 -27.66
C GLY A 18 4.78 -6.46 -26.60
N PHE A 19 5.72 -6.10 -25.72
CA PHE A 19 5.53 -4.98 -24.79
C PHE A 19 5.34 -3.63 -25.51
N TRP A 20 6.16 -3.33 -26.54
CA TRP A 20 6.05 -2.08 -27.29
C TRP A 20 4.77 -2.00 -28.14
N ASP A 21 4.36 -3.11 -28.75
CA ASP A 21 3.09 -3.17 -29.51
C ASP A 21 1.88 -2.94 -28.60
N ASN A 22 1.87 -3.54 -27.40
CA ASN A 22 0.81 -3.31 -26.41
C ASN A 22 0.79 -1.86 -25.92
N VAL A 23 1.96 -1.23 -25.73
CA VAL A 23 2.09 0.19 -25.33
C VAL A 23 1.63 1.14 -26.43
N LEU A 24 1.86 0.83 -27.71
CA LEU A 24 1.53 1.70 -28.84
C LEU A 24 0.07 1.57 -29.28
N PHE A 25 -0.48 0.35 -29.28
CA PHE A 25 -1.80 0.07 -29.86
C PHE A 25 -2.89 -0.28 -28.83
N LYS A 26 -2.52 -0.67 -27.59
CA LYS A 26 -3.47 -1.12 -26.55
C LYS A 26 -3.38 -0.33 -25.24
N ALA A 27 -2.87 0.91 -25.27
CA ALA A 27 -2.66 1.75 -24.07
C ALA A 27 -3.91 1.91 -23.17
N LYS A 28 -5.12 2.01 -23.73
CA LYS A 28 -6.38 2.04 -22.94
C LYS A 28 -6.68 0.70 -22.25
N ARG A 29 -6.32 -0.43 -22.87
CA ARG A 29 -6.48 -1.79 -22.34
C ARG A 29 -5.44 -2.08 -21.26
N MET A 30 -4.21 -1.61 -21.42
CA MET A 30 -3.13 -1.69 -20.41
C MET A 30 -3.44 -0.96 -19.10
N ASN A 31 -4.21 0.11 -19.18
CA ASN A 31 -4.51 0.95 -18.03
C ASN A 31 -5.59 0.36 -17.12
N ARG A 32 -6.42 -0.57 -17.63
CA ARG A 32 -7.52 -1.19 -16.88
C ARG A 32 -7.10 -2.54 -16.33
N ARG A 33 -7.22 -2.76 -15.02
CA ARG A 33 -6.73 -3.98 -14.36
C ARG A 33 -7.70 -4.48 -13.30
N MET A 34 -7.81 -5.80 -13.19
CA MET A 34 -8.38 -6.42 -11.99
C MET A 34 -7.37 -6.26 -10.85
N HIS A 35 -7.77 -5.59 -9.78
CA HIS A 35 -6.94 -5.40 -8.59
C HIS A 35 -7.58 -5.98 -7.32
N ASN A 36 -8.72 -6.66 -7.48
CA ASN A 36 -9.36 -7.48 -6.45
C ASN A 36 -8.39 -8.57 -5.97
N LYS A 37 -8.32 -8.79 -4.65
CA LYS A 37 -7.58 -9.91 -4.05
C LYS A 37 -8.54 -10.69 -3.19
N LEU A 38 -8.80 -11.91 -3.62
CA LEU A 38 -9.84 -12.76 -3.07
C LEU A 38 -9.39 -14.21 -3.15
N LEU A 39 -9.46 -14.92 -2.02
CA LEU A 39 -9.35 -16.36 -1.95
C LEU A 39 -10.64 -16.90 -1.32
N LEU A 40 -11.34 -17.78 -2.02
CA LEU A 40 -12.55 -18.43 -1.52
C LEU A 40 -12.36 -19.93 -1.39
N VAL A 41 -12.89 -20.49 -0.31
CA VAL A 41 -12.90 -21.94 -0.06
C VAL A 41 -14.34 -22.38 0.18
N ASP A 42 -14.83 -23.27 -0.69
CA ASP A 42 -16.15 -23.91 -0.65
C ASP A 42 -17.36 -22.97 -0.52
N GLY A 43 -17.21 -21.67 -0.85
CA GLY A 43 -18.24 -20.65 -0.60
C GLY A 43 -18.57 -20.46 0.89
N ARG A 44 -17.65 -20.85 1.79
CA ARG A 44 -17.87 -20.81 3.26
C ARG A 44 -16.92 -19.87 3.99
N ILE A 45 -15.69 -19.79 3.50
CA ILE A 45 -14.65 -18.94 4.07
C ILE A 45 -13.98 -18.18 2.93
N GLY A 46 -13.78 -16.89 3.13
CA GLY A 46 -13.07 -16.02 2.21
C GLY A 46 -11.89 -15.32 2.89
N ILE A 47 -10.85 -15.01 2.12
CA ILE A 47 -9.77 -14.11 2.52
C ILE A 47 -9.72 -12.97 1.52
N ALA A 48 -9.73 -11.73 2.01
CA ALA A 48 -9.59 -10.54 1.17
C ALA A 48 -8.70 -9.50 1.86
N GLY A 49 -8.04 -8.67 1.06
CA GLY A 49 -7.14 -7.63 1.56
C GLY A 49 -6.23 -7.05 0.50
N GLY A 50 -5.01 -6.69 0.89
CA GLY A 50 -4.04 -6.00 0.04
C GLY A 50 -2.98 -6.90 -0.59
N ARG A 51 -2.77 -8.12 -0.08
CA ARG A 51 -1.64 -8.97 -0.48
C ARG A 51 -1.78 -9.52 -1.90
N ASN A 52 -0.70 -9.43 -2.66
CA ASN A 52 -0.54 -10.16 -3.93
C ASN A 52 0.19 -11.50 -3.70
N TYR A 53 0.31 -12.30 -4.76
CA TYR A 53 0.99 -13.60 -4.73
C TYR A 53 2.48 -13.49 -5.11
N GLU A 54 3.33 -13.03 -4.17
CA GLU A 54 4.79 -12.94 -4.33
C GLU A 54 5.47 -13.11 -2.96
N GLY A 55 6.68 -13.71 -2.91
CA GLY A 55 7.40 -13.95 -1.64
C GLY A 55 7.53 -12.72 -0.73
N LYS A 56 7.62 -11.51 -1.29
CA LYS A 56 7.69 -10.27 -0.50
C LYS A 56 6.46 -10.00 0.38
N TYR A 57 5.30 -10.59 0.08
CA TYR A 57 4.06 -10.48 0.87
C TYR A 57 3.91 -11.55 1.95
N TYR A 58 4.77 -12.58 1.94
CA TYR A 58 4.66 -13.75 2.79
C TYR A 58 5.93 -13.96 3.62
N ASP A 59 6.61 -12.87 3.99
CA ASP A 59 7.83 -12.89 4.82
C ASP A 59 8.94 -13.77 4.22
N ARG A 60 9.03 -13.75 2.88
CA ARG A 60 9.83 -14.65 2.08
C ARG A 60 10.90 -13.90 1.27
N SER A 61 11.47 -12.84 1.83
CA SER A 61 12.56 -12.10 1.21
C SER A 61 13.50 -11.57 2.27
N THR A 62 14.80 -11.78 2.06
CA THR A 62 15.85 -11.30 2.97
C THR A 62 16.19 -9.83 2.78
N HIS A 63 15.68 -9.17 1.74
CA HIS A 63 16.05 -7.79 1.39
C HIS A 63 14.88 -6.81 1.46
N PHE A 64 13.67 -7.25 1.13
CA PHE A 64 12.53 -6.36 0.99
C PHE A 64 11.20 -7.07 1.23
N LEU A 65 10.37 -6.54 2.11
CA LEU A 65 9.06 -7.08 2.43
C LEU A 65 7.96 -6.03 2.34
N PHE A 66 6.75 -6.49 2.02
CA PHE A 66 5.55 -5.67 2.10
C PHE A 66 4.84 -5.89 3.44
N ARG A 67 4.61 -4.79 4.17
CA ARG A 67 3.73 -4.75 5.34
C ARG A 67 2.30 -4.53 4.85
N ASP A 68 1.54 -5.61 4.79
CA ASP A 68 0.18 -5.63 4.27
C ASP A 68 -0.77 -6.35 5.24
N ARG A 69 -2.08 -6.32 4.97
CA ARG A 69 -3.11 -6.91 5.81
C ARG A 69 -4.20 -7.54 4.94
N ASP A 70 -4.62 -8.72 5.38
CA ASP A 70 -5.84 -9.36 4.91
C ASP A 70 -6.72 -9.69 6.12
N VAL A 71 -7.98 -10.01 5.85
CA VAL A 71 -8.94 -10.51 6.81
C VAL A 71 -9.55 -11.83 6.32
N VAL A 72 -9.74 -12.75 7.26
CA VAL A 72 -10.50 -13.99 7.04
C VAL A 72 -11.96 -13.69 7.38
N VAL A 73 -12.87 -14.03 6.48
CA VAL A 73 -14.31 -13.79 6.59
C VAL A 73 -15.04 -15.13 6.54
N ALA A 74 -15.96 -15.32 7.47
CA ALA A 74 -16.92 -16.42 7.47
C ALA A 74 -18.31 -15.86 7.78
N GLY A 75 -19.34 -16.43 7.15
CA GLY A 75 -20.72 -15.95 7.29
C GLY A 75 -21.28 -15.31 6.01
N PRO A 76 -22.38 -14.54 6.10
CA PRO A 76 -23.15 -14.13 4.94
C PRO A 76 -22.38 -13.34 3.88
N ALA A 77 -21.39 -12.52 4.29
CA ALA A 77 -20.56 -11.73 3.37
C ALA A 77 -19.74 -12.59 2.39
N VAL A 78 -19.56 -13.89 2.66
CA VAL A 78 -18.90 -14.81 1.72
C VAL A 78 -19.74 -15.02 0.45
N MET A 79 -21.06 -14.84 0.51
CA MET A 79 -21.92 -14.89 -0.68
C MET A 79 -21.58 -13.73 -1.63
N ASP A 80 -21.47 -12.50 -1.12
CA ASP A 80 -21.04 -11.34 -1.92
C ASP A 80 -19.62 -11.56 -2.52
N MET A 81 -18.75 -12.23 -1.77
CA MET A 81 -17.42 -12.60 -2.27
C MET A 81 -17.50 -13.62 -3.42
N GLN A 82 -18.38 -14.61 -3.31
CA GLN A 82 -18.62 -15.59 -4.37
C GLN A 82 -19.22 -14.93 -5.62
N ASP A 83 -20.21 -14.05 -5.44
CA ASP A 83 -20.82 -13.29 -6.52
C ASP A 83 -19.77 -12.44 -7.26
N SER A 84 -18.86 -11.79 -6.52
CA SER A 84 -17.74 -11.08 -7.13
C SER A 84 -16.86 -12.00 -7.96
N PHE A 85 -16.49 -13.17 -7.43
CA PHE A 85 -15.64 -14.12 -8.17
C PHE A 85 -16.32 -14.58 -9.46
N GLU A 86 -17.58 -15.03 -9.38
CA GLU A 86 -18.35 -15.54 -10.51
C GLU A 86 -18.51 -14.48 -11.60
N LEU A 87 -18.78 -13.22 -11.23
CA LEU A 87 -18.87 -12.10 -12.17
C LEU A 87 -17.60 -11.90 -13.00
N PHE A 88 -16.41 -12.04 -12.41
CA PHE A 88 -15.16 -11.94 -13.16
C PHE A 88 -14.83 -13.23 -13.92
N TRP A 89 -15.22 -14.38 -13.39
CA TRP A 89 -14.96 -15.69 -14.00
C TRP A 89 -15.79 -15.92 -15.27
N GLU A 90 -17.04 -15.45 -15.28
CA GLU A 90 -17.97 -15.60 -16.40
C GLU A 90 -17.93 -14.44 -17.41
N ASP A 91 -17.17 -13.38 -17.13
CA ASP A 91 -17.06 -12.21 -18.01
C ASP A 91 -16.39 -12.57 -19.35
N GLU A 92 -16.79 -11.88 -20.43
CA GLU A 92 -16.24 -12.13 -21.78
C GLU A 92 -14.74 -11.83 -21.91
N ASP A 93 -14.17 -10.98 -21.03
CA ASP A 93 -12.74 -10.71 -20.99
C ASP A 93 -11.94 -11.79 -20.21
N ALA A 94 -12.60 -12.79 -19.61
CA ALA A 94 -11.96 -13.88 -18.89
C ALA A 94 -11.40 -14.94 -19.87
N VAL A 95 -10.10 -15.21 -19.81
CA VAL A 95 -9.39 -16.12 -20.71
C VAL A 95 -8.72 -17.22 -19.92
N PHE A 96 -9.08 -18.48 -20.19
CA PHE A 96 -8.41 -19.63 -19.56
C PHE A 96 -6.94 -19.69 -19.95
N LEU A 97 -6.06 -20.04 -19.00
CA LEU A 97 -4.62 -20.17 -19.28
C LEU A 97 -4.33 -21.15 -20.42
N THR A 98 -5.13 -22.20 -20.54
CA THR A 98 -5.04 -23.18 -21.63
C THR A 98 -5.40 -22.62 -23.00
N GLN A 99 -5.91 -21.39 -23.10
CA GLN A 99 -6.11 -20.70 -24.38
C GLN A 99 -4.90 -19.86 -24.80
N LEU A 100 -3.91 -19.68 -23.91
CA LEU A 100 -2.67 -18.97 -24.21
C LEU A 100 -1.69 -19.89 -24.95
N ILE A 101 -1.05 -19.35 -25.98
CA ILE A 101 -0.24 -20.12 -26.94
C ILE A 101 0.98 -20.73 -26.27
N ASP A 102 1.72 -19.95 -25.48
CA ASP A 102 2.90 -20.43 -24.76
C ASP A 102 2.55 -21.45 -23.68
N VAL A 103 1.43 -21.26 -22.98
CA VAL A 103 0.96 -22.22 -21.98
C VAL A 103 0.59 -23.57 -22.64
N GLN A 104 -0.13 -23.54 -23.78
CA GLN A 104 -0.42 -24.77 -24.53
C GLN A 104 0.87 -25.49 -24.93
N MET A 105 1.87 -24.76 -25.42
CA MET A 105 3.16 -25.35 -25.79
C MET A 105 3.87 -26.04 -24.61
N GLU A 106 3.78 -25.50 -23.40
CA GLU A 106 4.32 -26.17 -22.21
C GLU A 106 3.51 -27.42 -21.83
N PHE A 107 2.17 -27.38 -21.90
CA PHE A 107 1.36 -28.59 -21.71
C PHE A 107 1.66 -29.68 -22.75
N ASP A 108 1.91 -29.30 -24.00
CA ASP A 108 2.31 -30.23 -25.06
C ASP A 108 3.66 -30.88 -24.77
N LYS A 109 4.62 -30.14 -24.19
CA LYS A 109 5.90 -30.73 -23.77
C LYS A 109 5.70 -31.77 -22.67
N LEU A 110 4.90 -31.45 -21.65
CA LEU A 110 4.63 -32.35 -20.53
C LEU A 110 3.90 -33.62 -20.98
N THR A 111 2.88 -33.48 -21.83
CA THR A 111 2.14 -34.63 -22.38
C THR A 111 2.99 -35.51 -23.29
N ASN A 112 4.04 -34.96 -23.93
CA ASN A 112 5.01 -35.69 -24.73
C ASN A 112 6.21 -36.23 -23.93
N GLY A 113 6.11 -36.31 -22.59
CA GLY A 113 7.14 -36.91 -21.74
C GLY A 113 8.25 -35.95 -21.31
N GLY A 114 8.06 -34.65 -21.46
CA GLY A 114 8.90 -33.65 -20.81
C GLY A 114 8.71 -33.64 -19.30
N GLU A 115 9.77 -33.32 -18.56
CA GLU A 115 9.72 -33.17 -17.12
C GLU A 115 9.07 -31.83 -16.74
N PRO A 116 8.28 -31.77 -15.65
CA PRO A 116 7.76 -30.52 -15.13
C PRO A 116 8.90 -29.58 -14.74
N PHE A 117 8.70 -28.27 -14.95
CA PHE A 117 9.60 -27.27 -14.42
C PHE A 117 9.72 -27.43 -12.90
N SER A 118 10.95 -27.65 -12.43
CA SER A 118 11.30 -27.59 -11.02
C SER A 118 12.07 -26.30 -10.77
N ASP A 119 11.55 -25.40 -9.94
CA ASP A 119 12.30 -24.21 -9.50
C ASP A 119 13.44 -24.66 -8.56
N PRO A 120 14.71 -24.44 -8.93
CA PRO A 120 15.82 -24.86 -8.09
C PRO A 120 15.97 -23.93 -6.86
N MET A 121 15.35 -24.38 -5.77
CA MET A 121 15.86 -24.31 -4.39
C MET A 121 15.76 -22.98 -3.62
N ASP A 122 14.59 -22.74 -3.03
CA ASP A 122 14.40 -21.96 -1.79
C ASP A 122 13.47 -22.73 -0.81
N TYR A 123 13.60 -24.07 -0.76
CA TYR A 123 12.73 -24.98 0.00
C TYR A 123 12.59 -24.65 1.49
N TRP A 124 13.62 -24.06 2.09
CA TRP A 124 13.61 -23.66 3.50
C TRP A 124 12.43 -22.71 3.84
N MET A 125 11.90 -21.99 2.84
CA MET A 125 10.81 -21.04 2.97
C MET A 125 9.42 -21.69 2.96
N PHE A 126 9.35 -22.96 2.56
CA PHE A 126 8.12 -23.73 2.43
C PHE A 126 8.05 -24.90 3.41
N GLU A 127 9.19 -25.41 3.88
CA GLU A 127 9.26 -26.56 4.80
C GLU A 127 8.30 -26.43 5.99
N GLN A 128 8.28 -25.27 6.66
CA GLN A 128 7.40 -25.08 7.80
C GLN A 128 5.92 -24.99 7.40
N ILE A 129 5.62 -24.44 6.23
CA ILE A 129 4.24 -24.35 5.73
C ILE A 129 3.75 -25.74 5.33
N ASP A 130 4.59 -26.56 4.71
CA ASP A 130 4.25 -27.94 4.35
C ASP A 130 3.97 -28.78 5.60
N GLN A 131 4.73 -28.57 6.68
CA GLN A 131 4.47 -29.18 7.99
C GLN A 131 3.11 -28.72 8.57
N LEU A 132 2.81 -27.43 8.48
CA LEU A 132 1.58 -26.84 9.02
C LEU A 132 0.35 -27.05 8.13
N ALA A 133 0.51 -27.41 6.85
CA ALA A 133 -0.60 -27.56 5.91
C ALA A 133 -1.59 -28.66 6.31
N ASN A 134 -1.13 -29.65 7.08
CA ASN A 134 -1.97 -30.72 7.62
C ASN A 134 -2.47 -30.42 9.06
N GLU A 135 -2.12 -29.27 9.63
CA GLU A 135 -2.57 -28.90 10.98
C GLU A 135 -3.95 -28.25 10.93
N HIS A 136 -4.92 -28.87 11.60
CA HIS A 136 -6.31 -28.41 11.61
C HIS A 136 -6.58 -27.33 12.66
N ALA A 137 -5.74 -27.23 13.70
CA ALA A 137 -5.87 -26.19 14.71
C ALA A 137 -5.20 -24.89 14.24
N LEU A 138 -6.00 -23.91 13.79
CA LEU A 138 -5.53 -22.58 13.36
C LEU A 138 -4.63 -21.90 14.41
N SER A 139 -4.90 -22.11 15.70
CA SER A 139 -4.09 -21.58 16.80
C SER A 139 -2.65 -22.11 16.81
N LYS A 140 -2.43 -23.35 16.32
CA LYS A 140 -1.09 -23.92 16.17
C LYS A 140 -0.41 -23.49 14.88
N VAL A 141 -1.19 -23.11 13.85
CA VAL A 141 -0.65 -22.53 12.62
C VAL A 141 -0.16 -21.11 12.86
N ARG A 142 -0.92 -20.31 13.63
CA ARG A 142 -0.50 -18.96 13.99
C ARG A 142 -1.22 -18.46 15.26
N GLU A 143 -0.48 -18.34 16.36
CA GLU A 143 -1.00 -17.85 17.64
C GLU A 143 -1.57 -16.42 17.56
N SER A 144 -1.12 -15.63 16.58
CA SER A 144 -1.59 -14.26 16.38
C SER A 144 -2.92 -14.15 15.60
N LEU A 145 -3.46 -15.26 15.10
CA LEU A 145 -4.77 -15.29 14.45
C LEU A 145 -5.86 -15.27 15.52
N LYS A 146 -6.60 -14.17 15.59
CA LYS A 146 -7.75 -13.98 16.48
C LYS A 146 -9.02 -13.97 15.65
N ILE A 147 -10.04 -14.69 16.13
CA ILE A 147 -11.37 -14.69 15.54
C ILE A 147 -12.24 -13.74 16.37
N TYR A 148 -12.96 -12.87 15.69
CA TYR A 148 -13.90 -11.94 16.28
C TYR A 148 -15.29 -12.25 15.74
N GLU A 149 -16.30 -12.16 16.60
CA GLU A 149 -17.69 -12.08 16.18
C GLU A 149 -18.01 -10.61 15.95
N ALA A 150 -18.28 -10.23 14.70
CA ALA A 150 -18.51 -8.83 14.33
C ALA A 150 -20.01 -8.59 14.10
N ASP A 151 -20.52 -7.46 14.59
CA ASP A 151 -21.94 -7.08 14.44
C ASP A 151 -22.38 -7.02 12.96
N LYS A 152 -21.49 -6.50 12.10
CA LYS A 152 -21.76 -6.38 10.66
C LYS A 152 -20.51 -6.56 9.84
N VAL A 153 -20.56 -7.47 8.89
CA VAL A 153 -19.54 -7.66 7.86
C VAL A 153 -20.17 -7.50 6.48
N GLN A 154 -19.58 -6.68 5.62
CA GLN A 154 -19.99 -6.51 4.22
C GLN A 154 -18.77 -6.62 3.32
N PHE A 155 -18.89 -7.37 2.23
CA PHE A 155 -17.89 -7.34 1.17
C PHE A 155 -18.43 -6.47 0.04
N ILE A 156 -17.69 -5.44 -0.34
CA ILE A 156 -18.03 -4.61 -1.49
C ILE A 156 -16.96 -4.76 -2.55
N TYR A 157 -17.37 -4.64 -3.80
CA TYR A 157 -16.48 -4.86 -4.91
C TYR A 157 -16.94 -4.11 -6.16
N ASP A 158 -15.96 -3.77 -7.00
CA ASP A 158 -16.22 -3.27 -8.33
C ASP A 158 -16.51 -4.43 -9.28
N THR A 159 -17.42 -4.22 -10.23
CA THR A 159 -17.72 -5.19 -11.28
C THR A 159 -16.87 -4.95 -12.54
N PRO A 160 -16.75 -5.95 -13.44
CA PRO A 160 -16.18 -5.77 -14.79
C PRO A 160 -16.77 -4.58 -15.57
N ARG A 161 -18.02 -4.18 -15.27
CA ARG A 161 -18.76 -3.11 -15.94
C ARG A 161 -18.23 -1.71 -15.67
N LYS A 162 -17.41 -1.50 -14.63
CA LYS A 162 -16.69 -0.24 -14.35
C LYS A 162 -16.03 0.38 -15.59
N PHE A 163 -15.65 -0.47 -16.54
CA PHE A 163 -14.95 -0.10 -17.77
C PHE A 163 -15.86 0.28 -18.96
N HIS A 164 -17.16 0.06 -18.87
CA HIS A 164 -18.09 0.19 -19.98
C HIS A 164 -18.77 1.57 -20.10
N GLY A 165 -18.34 2.56 -19.31
CA GLY A 165 -18.76 3.96 -19.47
C GLY A 165 -20.20 4.26 -19.07
N GLY A 166 -20.90 3.30 -18.48
CA GLY A 166 -22.16 3.53 -17.78
C GLY A 166 -21.94 4.39 -16.53
N LYS A 167 -22.95 5.16 -16.13
CA LYS A 167 -23.03 5.79 -14.80
C LYS A 167 -23.31 4.74 -13.71
N GLU A 168 -22.76 3.54 -13.84
CA GLU A 168 -22.95 2.51 -12.80
C GLU A 168 -22.04 2.88 -11.63
N HIS A 169 -22.70 3.05 -10.50
CA HIS A 169 -22.16 3.62 -9.29
C HIS A 169 -21.18 2.65 -8.64
N MET A 170 -20.04 3.20 -8.25
CA MET A 170 -18.94 2.52 -7.61
C MET A 170 -19.31 2.25 -6.15
N GLU A 171 -19.51 0.99 -5.76
CA GLU A 171 -19.89 0.67 -4.36
C GLU A 171 -18.87 1.23 -3.36
N PHE A 172 -17.58 1.17 -3.73
CA PHE A 172 -16.49 1.66 -2.88
C PHE A 172 -16.55 3.17 -2.63
N ASP A 173 -16.61 3.98 -3.69
CA ASP A 173 -16.56 5.44 -3.57
C ASP A 173 -17.81 5.96 -2.83
N GLU A 174 -18.99 5.44 -3.16
CA GLU A 174 -20.22 5.83 -2.45
C GLU A 174 -20.22 5.40 -0.99
N TRP A 175 -19.71 4.21 -0.71
CA TRP A 175 -19.55 3.76 0.67
C TRP A 175 -18.61 4.71 1.41
N PHE A 176 -17.47 5.05 0.82
CA PHE A 176 -16.47 5.92 1.44
C PHE A 176 -17.02 7.32 1.71
N GLU A 177 -17.77 7.90 0.76
CA GLU A 177 -18.46 9.17 0.94
C GLU A 177 -19.52 9.10 2.04
N ARG A 178 -20.31 8.02 2.10
CA ARG A 178 -21.30 7.80 3.16
C ARG A 178 -20.66 7.72 4.54
N VAL A 179 -19.58 6.94 4.67
CA VAL A 179 -18.90 6.77 5.96
C VAL A 179 -18.16 8.02 6.39
N LEU A 180 -17.53 8.74 5.47
CA LEU A 180 -16.98 10.07 5.77
C LEU A 180 -18.06 11.07 6.21
N GLY A 181 -19.27 10.98 5.66
CA GLY A 181 -20.38 11.86 5.97
C GLY A 181 -20.97 11.67 7.37
N ILE A 182 -20.82 10.48 7.96
CA ILE A 182 -21.32 10.15 9.31
C ILE A 182 -20.24 10.16 10.39
N ALA A 183 -18.98 10.41 10.01
CA ALA A 183 -17.86 10.36 10.93
C ALA A 183 -17.83 11.60 11.84
N GLU A 184 -17.58 11.39 13.14
CA GLU A 184 -17.71 12.41 14.17
C GLU A 184 -16.36 12.84 14.77
N GLU A 185 -15.43 11.90 14.97
CA GLU A 185 -14.21 12.11 15.76
C GLU A 185 -12.93 12.02 14.93
N ARG A 186 -12.71 10.90 14.25
CA ARG A 186 -11.47 10.63 13.54
C ARG A 186 -11.53 9.58 12.44
N LEU A 187 -10.70 9.78 11.43
CA LEU A 187 -10.31 8.81 10.42
C LEU A 187 -8.83 8.44 10.62
N VAL A 188 -8.54 7.16 10.81
CA VAL A 188 -7.18 6.61 10.88
C VAL A 188 -6.99 5.64 9.72
N TYR A 189 -5.98 5.82 8.89
CA TYR A 189 -5.78 4.93 7.75
C TYR A 189 -4.32 4.71 7.39
N GLN A 190 -4.10 3.61 6.68
CA GLN A 190 -2.80 3.18 6.18
C GLN A 190 -2.92 2.87 4.68
N THR A 191 -2.03 3.47 3.90
CA THR A 191 -1.99 3.34 2.44
C THR A 191 -0.54 3.44 1.97
N PRO A 192 -0.11 2.76 0.89
CA PRO A 192 1.27 2.87 0.40
C PRO A 192 1.67 4.31 0.00
N TYR A 193 0.73 5.09 -0.55
CA TYR A 193 0.97 6.41 -1.12
C TYR A 193 -0.21 7.37 -0.90
N LEU A 194 0.08 8.62 -0.54
CA LEU A 194 -0.93 9.67 -0.29
C LEU A 194 -1.25 10.45 -1.57
N ILE A 195 -1.77 9.75 -2.58
CA ILE A 195 -2.12 10.34 -3.88
C ILE A 195 -3.64 10.29 -4.01
N TYR A 196 -4.30 11.45 -3.93
CA TYR A 196 -5.76 11.52 -3.92
C TYR A 196 -6.31 12.26 -5.14
N SER A 197 -7.51 11.87 -5.54
CA SER A 197 -8.29 12.64 -6.51
C SER A 197 -8.54 14.07 -6.02
N ARG A 198 -8.95 14.95 -6.93
CA ARG A 198 -9.35 16.32 -6.54
C ARG A 198 -10.56 16.31 -5.62
N ASP A 199 -11.48 15.39 -5.84
CA ASP A 199 -12.75 15.30 -5.11
C ASP A 199 -12.52 14.79 -3.69
N VAL A 200 -11.69 13.75 -3.50
CA VAL A 200 -11.29 13.27 -2.17
C VAL A 200 -10.59 14.38 -1.36
N ARG A 201 -9.66 15.12 -1.98
CA ARG A 201 -8.98 16.24 -1.31
C ARG A 201 -9.95 17.36 -0.96
N LYS A 202 -10.94 17.63 -1.83
CA LYS A 202 -12.00 18.61 -1.55
C LYS A 202 -12.84 18.17 -0.35
N GLY A 203 -13.23 16.89 -0.31
CA GLY A 203 -13.95 16.29 0.82
C GLY A 203 -13.20 16.46 2.14
N PHE A 204 -11.92 16.10 2.21
CA PHE A 204 -11.12 16.33 3.43
C PHE A 204 -10.99 17.81 3.81
N ASN A 205 -10.85 18.70 2.82
CA ASN A 205 -10.79 20.14 3.08
C ASN A 205 -12.12 20.70 3.60
N GLU A 206 -13.24 20.17 3.14
CA GLU A 206 -14.59 20.54 3.61
C GLU A 206 -14.84 19.98 5.01
N LEU A 207 -14.51 18.71 5.26
CA LEU A 207 -14.60 18.07 6.56
C LEU A 207 -13.82 18.85 7.64
N LYS A 208 -12.57 19.24 7.35
CA LYS A 208 -11.78 20.05 8.28
C LYS A 208 -12.41 21.43 8.56
N LYS A 209 -13.09 22.03 7.58
CA LYS A 209 -13.75 23.33 7.75
C LYS A 209 -15.01 23.22 8.59
N THR A 210 -15.82 22.19 8.36
CA THR A 210 -17.10 21.99 9.05
C THR A 210 -16.92 21.36 10.44
N ASN A 211 -15.92 20.50 10.61
CA ASN A 211 -15.56 19.88 11.88
C ASN A 211 -14.05 20.05 12.17
N PRO A 212 -13.61 21.22 12.69
CA PRO A 212 -12.19 21.48 12.96
C PRO A 212 -11.55 20.57 14.01
N LYS A 213 -12.35 19.86 14.80
CA LYS A 213 -11.88 18.88 15.78
C LYS A 213 -11.70 17.48 15.19
N PHE A 214 -12.29 17.22 14.02
CA PHE A 214 -12.14 15.95 13.33
C PHE A 214 -10.68 15.69 12.99
N ARG A 215 -10.18 14.51 13.36
CA ARG A 215 -8.78 14.15 13.13
C ARG A 215 -8.64 13.21 11.95
N ILE A 216 -7.66 13.47 11.10
CA ILE A 216 -7.31 12.56 10.01
C ILE A 216 -5.84 12.16 10.20
N ILE A 217 -5.58 10.87 10.40
CA ILE A 217 -4.26 10.32 10.67
C ILE A 217 -3.90 9.32 9.57
N ALA A 218 -2.75 9.53 8.93
CA ALA A 218 -2.30 8.75 7.79
C ALA A 218 -0.92 8.14 8.04
N SER A 219 -0.83 6.81 7.93
CA SER A 219 0.42 6.05 7.90
C SER A 219 0.76 5.69 6.44
N SER A 220 1.92 6.10 5.95
CA SER A 220 2.36 5.90 4.56
C SER A 220 3.87 5.70 4.47
N ASN A 221 4.38 5.28 3.32
CA ASN A 221 5.82 5.10 3.13
C ASN A 221 6.60 6.42 3.09
N SER A 222 7.79 6.41 3.69
CA SER A 222 8.90 7.32 3.36
C SER A 222 9.55 6.94 2.02
N LEU A 223 10.43 7.79 1.48
CA LEU A 223 11.22 7.44 0.28
C LEU A 223 12.15 6.24 0.52
N ALA A 224 12.69 6.09 1.74
CA ALA A 224 13.57 4.99 2.10
C ALA A 224 12.82 3.64 2.19
N ALA A 225 11.54 3.68 2.60
CA ALA A 225 10.68 2.50 2.67
C ALA A 225 10.05 2.13 1.32
N ALA A 226 9.70 3.11 0.49
CA ALA A 226 8.96 2.90 -0.75
C ALA A 226 9.60 1.90 -1.72
N ASP A 227 8.78 1.15 -2.44
CA ASP A 227 9.20 0.29 -3.55
C ASP A 227 9.41 1.10 -4.85
N HIS A 228 8.69 2.22 -5.00
CA HIS A 228 8.70 3.03 -6.20
C HIS A 228 8.92 4.52 -5.91
N SER A 229 10.16 4.98 -6.16
CA SER A 229 10.55 6.39 -5.95
C SER A 229 9.74 7.41 -6.77
N HIS A 230 9.25 7.03 -7.95
CA HIS A 230 8.44 7.88 -8.82
C HIS A 230 7.01 8.07 -8.28
N VAL A 231 6.40 7.01 -7.73
CA VAL A 231 5.07 7.10 -7.08
C VAL A 231 5.19 7.90 -5.79
N TYR A 232 6.25 7.64 -5.01
CA TYR A 232 6.56 8.45 -3.83
C TYR A 232 6.70 9.95 -4.17
N ALA A 233 7.34 10.29 -5.30
CA ALA A 233 7.45 11.68 -5.76
C ALA A 233 6.06 12.34 -5.86
N LEU A 234 5.10 11.66 -6.49
CA LEU A 234 3.73 12.16 -6.62
C LEU A 234 3.05 12.36 -5.25
N SER A 235 3.21 11.39 -4.34
CA SER A 235 2.75 11.53 -2.95
C SER A 235 3.37 12.76 -2.26
N PHE A 236 4.70 12.92 -2.36
CA PHE A 236 5.45 14.02 -1.78
C PHE A 236 5.01 15.40 -2.32
N LYS A 237 4.66 15.49 -3.61
CA LYS A 237 4.13 16.72 -4.22
C LYS A 237 2.84 17.20 -3.54
N HIS A 238 1.97 16.26 -3.16
CA HIS A 238 0.69 16.57 -2.53
C HIS A 238 0.80 16.77 -1.02
N ARG A 239 1.91 16.35 -0.39
CA ARG A 239 2.14 16.39 1.07
C ARG A 239 1.82 17.75 1.72
N LYS A 240 2.24 18.87 1.10
CA LYS A 240 1.95 20.23 1.61
C LYS A 240 0.45 20.51 1.67
N GLU A 241 -0.29 20.13 0.63
CA GLU A 241 -1.73 20.36 0.58
C GLU A 241 -2.45 19.51 1.63
N LEU A 242 -2.10 18.23 1.72
CA LEU A 242 -2.70 17.30 2.67
C LEU A 242 -2.46 17.72 4.12
N TYR A 243 -1.22 18.07 4.46
CA TYR A 243 -0.90 18.55 5.79
C TYR A 243 -1.53 19.93 6.07
N LYS A 244 -1.38 20.90 5.18
CA LYS A 244 -1.79 22.29 5.48
C LYS A 244 -3.30 22.50 5.33
N LYS A 245 -3.85 22.12 4.17
CA LYS A 245 -5.26 22.36 3.83
C LYS A 245 -6.14 21.26 4.39
N SER A 246 -5.83 20.00 4.12
CA SER A 246 -6.68 18.87 4.52
C SER A 246 -6.55 18.52 6.01
N GLY A 247 -5.48 18.96 6.68
CA GLY A 247 -5.32 18.74 8.12
C GLY A 247 -4.93 17.32 8.48
N ILE A 248 -4.38 16.56 7.52
CA ILE A 248 -3.95 15.18 7.75
C ILE A 248 -2.66 15.18 8.57
N ASP A 249 -2.66 14.54 9.72
CA ASP A 249 -1.47 14.16 10.48
C ASP A 249 -0.79 13.02 9.70
N ILE A 250 0.42 13.24 9.17
CA ILE A 250 1.10 12.29 8.27
C ILE A 250 2.30 11.70 9.01
N TYR A 251 2.40 10.38 8.97
CA TYR A 251 3.50 9.59 9.52
C TYR A 251 4.12 8.76 8.39
N GLU A 252 5.40 9.01 8.10
CA GLU A 252 6.14 8.31 7.05
C GLU A 252 6.96 7.15 7.67
N SER A 253 6.69 5.92 7.26
CA SER A 253 7.31 4.73 7.86
C SER A 253 8.83 4.70 7.68
N LYS A 254 9.53 4.29 8.75
CA LYS A 254 10.95 3.95 8.68
C LYS A 254 11.13 2.67 7.85
N PRO A 255 12.24 2.51 7.10
CA PRO A 255 12.51 1.29 6.34
C PRO A 255 12.75 0.07 7.25
N TYR A 256 13.17 0.28 8.49
CA TYR A 256 13.35 -0.75 9.52
C TYR A 256 12.61 -0.35 10.81
N PRO A 257 11.27 -0.53 10.88
CA PRO A 257 10.49 -0.26 12.09
C PRO A 257 10.96 -1.11 13.27
N ALA A 258 11.01 -0.53 14.47
CA ALA A 258 11.45 -1.24 15.67
C ALA A 258 10.53 -2.42 16.05
N ASP A 259 9.26 -2.37 15.65
CA ASP A 259 8.26 -3.40 15.92
C ASP A 259 8.24 -4.55 14.88
N GLN A 260 9.16 -4.59 13.91
CA GLN A 260 9.12 -5.55 12.81
C GLN A 260 9.09 -7.02 13.25
N ASN A 261 9.76 -7.37 14.35
CA ASN A 261 9.76 -8.72 14.92
C ASN A 261 8.37 -9.17 15.41
N SER A 262 7.45 -8.24 15.65
CA SER A 262 6.09 -8.56 16.13
C SER A 262 5.16 -9.06 15.03
N TYR A 263 5.49 -8.83 13.76
CA TYR A 263 4.62 -9.19 12.64
C TYR A 263 5.30 -9.84 11.44
N VAL A 264 6.63 -9.69 11.27
CA VAL A 264 7.39 -10.41 10.25
C VAL A 264 7.66 -11.82 10.75
N TYR A 265 7.06 -12.79 10.09
CA TYR A 265 7.22 -14.19 10.45
C TYR A 265 8.65 -14.67 10.18
N GLY A 266 9.30 -15.27 11.17
CA GLY A 266 10.67 -15.78 11.02
C GLY A 266 11.71 -14.69 10.75
N HIS A 267 11.48 -13.46 11.25
CA HIS A 267 12.37 -12.32 11.02
C HIS A 267 13.85 -12.62 11.35
N ASP A 268 14.13 -13.26 12.48
CA ASP A 268 15.51 -13.57 12.88
C ASP A 268 16.21 -14.48 11.86
N LYS A 269 15.50 -15.48 11.31
CA LYS A 269 16.01 -16.33 10.23
C LYS A 269 16.24 -15.53 8.95
N LEU A 270 15.39 -14.56 8.64
CA LEU A 270 15.59 -13.68 7.48
C LEU A 270 16.84 -12.82 7.64
N VAL A 271 17.11 -12.32 8.86
CA VAL A 271 18.33 -11.57 9.19
C VAL A 271 19.56 -12.47 9.06
N GLU A 272 19.55 -13.67 9.66
CA GLU A 272 20.64 -14.64 9.56
C GLU A 272 20.96 -14.96 8.09
N ARG A 273 19.95 -15.25 7.27
CA ARG A 273 20.12 -15.51 5.84
C ARG A 273 20.59 -14.29 5.06
N ALA A 274 20.16 -13.09 5.42
CA ALA A 274 20.64 -11.86 4.79
C ALA A 274 22.14 -11.65 5.08
N ILE A 275 22.58 -11.90 6.32
CA ILE A 275 23.98 -11.84 6.71
C ILE A 275 24.80 -12.89 5.95
N GLU A 276 24.36 -14.14 5.92
CA GLU A 276 25.04 -15.21 5.16
C GLU A 276 25.21 -14.84 3.68
N LYS A 277 24.14 -14.30 3.05
CA LYS A 277 24.17 -13.87 1.64
C LYS A 277 25.04 -12.63 1.40
N SER A 278 25.26 -11.80 2.42
CA SER A 278 26.09 -10.60 2.31
C SER A 278 27.60 -10.91 2.26
N GLY A 279 28.01 -12.13 2.64
CA GLY A 279 29.42 -12.54 2.69
C GLY A 279 30.21 -11.93 3.85
N ILE A 280 29.53 -11.35 4.85
CA ILE A 280 30.15 -10.81 6.07
C ILE A 280 30.49 -12.00 7.00
N GLU A 281 31.78 -12.23 7.26
CA GLU A 281 32.26 -13.35 8.10
C GLU A 281 32.09 -13.10 9.61
N ASN A 282 32.05 -11.84 10.04
CA ASN A 282 31.91 -11.47 11.46
C ASN A 282 30.74 -10.51 11.67
N VAL A 283 29.72 -10.97 12.41
CA VAL A 283 28.52 -10.19 12.74
C VAL A 283 28.84 -8.93 13.54
N ALA A 284 29.96 -8.90 14.28
CA ALA A 284 30.42 -7.73 15.01
C ALA A 284 30.81 -6.54 14.11
N ASP A 285 31.04 -6.79 12.81
CA ASP A 285 31.37 -5.76 11.82
C ASP A 285 30.11 -5.09 11.22
N ILE A 286 28.91 -5.53 11.62
CA ILE A 286 27.64 -4.95 11.19
C ILE A 286 27.28 -3.81 12.14
N ASP A 287 27.52 -2.57 11.71
CA ASP A 287 27.23 -1.34 12.46
C ASP A 287 25.79 -1.26 13.01
N ASN A 288 24.83 -1.93 12.37
CA ASN A 288 23.46 -2.05 12.85
C ASN A 288 22.78 -3.35 12.37
N ILE A 289 22.83 -4.40 13.18
CA ILE A 289 22.26 -5.72 12.85
C ILE A 289 20.76 -5.67 12.52
N CYS A 290 20.00 -4.73 13.11
CA CYS A 290 18.58 -4.55 12.81
C CYS A 290 18.34 -4.07 11.37
N ARG A 291 19.36 -3.56 10.69
CA ARG A 291 19.36 -3.16 9.27
C ARG A 291 19.94 -4.21 8.33
N ALA A 292 20.43 -5.34 8.86
CA ALA A 292 20.88 -6.46 8.04
C ALA A 292 19.68 -7.24 7.47
N GLY A 293 18.52 -7.19 8.12
CA GLY A 293 17.27 -7.80 7.67
C GLY A 293 16.59 -7.05 6.51
N PRO A 294 15.41 -7.54 6.08
CA PRO A 294 14.68 -6.91 4.99
C PRO A 294 14.14 -5.54 5.38
N ARG A 295 14.25 -4.56 4.47
CA ARG A 295 13.50 -3.29 4.62
C ARG A 295 12.02 -3.51 4.36
N LEU A 296 11.16 -2.76 5.03
CA LEU A 296 9.70 -2.87 4.93
C LEU A 296 9.07 -1.70 4.16
N CYS A 297 8.09 -2.03 3.33
CA CYS A 297 7.23 -1.08 2.62
C CYS A 297 5.77 -1.32 3.02
N ILE A 298 5.07 -0.30 3.50
CA ILE A 298 3.63 -0.35 3.68
C ILE A 298 2.97 -0.61 2.33
N HIS A 299 2.20 -1.69 2.27
CA HIS A 299 1.31 -1.98 1.17
C HIS A 299 -0.14 -2.21 1.63
N ALA A 300 -0.42 -2.14 2.93
CA ALA A 300 -1.77 -2.17 3.46
C ALA A 300 -2.67 -1.08 2.85
N LYS A 301 -3.95 -1.42 2.62
CA LYS A 301 -5.02 -0.49 2.30
C LYS A 301 -6.15 -0.70 3.28
N SER A 302 -6.04 0.00 4.40
CA SER A 302 -6.95 -0.19 5.53
C SER A 302 -7.28 1.13 6.19
N LEU A 303 -8.50 1.28 6.67
CA LEU A 303 -8.94 2.44 7.43
C LEU A 303 -9.82 2.05 8.61
N VAL A 304 -9.90 2.96 9.56
CA VAL A 304 -10.82 2.92 10.68
C VAL A 304 -11.48 4.29 10.84
N MET A 305 -12.80 4.28 11.01
CA MET A 305 -13.60 5.46 11.31
C MET A 305 -14.14 5.38 12.73
N ASP A 306 -13.87 6.42 13.53
CA ASP A 306 -14.36 6.61 14.90
C ASP A 306 -14.20 5.39 15.82
N ARG A 307 -13.20 4.54 15.55
CA ARG A 307 -13.00 3.25 16.22
C ARG A 307 -14.24 2.32 16.19
N LYS A 308 -15.13 2.50 15.21
CA LYS A 308 -16.39 1.76 15.06
C LYS A 308 -16.48 0.96 13.76
N VAL A 309 -15.86 1.48 12.70
CA VAL A 309 -15.94 0.87 11.37
C VAL A 309 -14.53 0.66 10.84
N ALA A 310 -14.17 -0.58 10.59
CA ALA A 310 -12.93 -0.97 9.92
C ALA A 310 -13.17 -1.30 8.45
N MET A 311 -12.14 -1.07 7.65
CA MET A 311 -12.05 -1.53 6.27
C MET A 311 -10.67 -2.12 6.02
N ILE A 312 -10.64 -3.27 5.35
CA ILE A 312 -9.43 -3.91 4.82
C ILE A 312 -9.72 -4.33 3.38
N GLY A 313 -8.86 -3.97 2.43
CA GLY A 313 -9.08 -4.31 1.03
C GLY A 313 -7.94 -3.96 0.10
N SER A 314 -8.27 -3.80 -1.18
CA SER A 314 -7.28 -3.55 -2.25
C SER A 314 -7.18 -2.08 -2.67
N HIS A 315 -8.17 -1.26 -2.31
CA HIS A 315 -8.34 0.11 -2.80
C HIS A 315 -7.33 1.10 -2.20
N ASN A 316 -6.43 1.67 -3.03
CA ASN A 316 -5.36 2.57 -2.57
C ASN A 316 -5.83 4.01 -2.22
N PHE A 317 -7.11 4.31 -2.43
CA PHE A 317 -7.69 5.66 -2.33
C PHE A 317 -7.12 6.65 -3.36
N ASP A 318 -6.53 6.13 -4.43
CA ASP A 318 -5.91 6.90 -5.49
C ASP A 318 -6.81 7.02 -6.74
N PRO A 319 -6.50 7.95 -7.66
CA PRO A 319 -7.29 8.12 -8.89
C PRO A 319 -7.34 6.87 -9.78
N ARG A 320 -6.35 5.96 -9.69
CA ARG A 320 -6.35 4.69 -10.43
C ARG A 320 -7.36 3.74 -9.83
N SER A 321 -7.34 3.54 -8.52
CA SER A 321 -8.33 2.71 -7.82
C SER A 321 -9.74 3.21 -8.10
N ALA A 322 -9.96 4.53 -8.13
CA ALA A 322 -11.27 5.09 -8.46
C ALA A 322 -11.70 4.85 -9.93
N LYS A 323 -10.79 4.94 -10.92
CA LYS A 323 -11.18 5.05 -12.35
C LYS A 323 -10.71 3.93 -13.27
N LEU A 324 -9.65 3.23 -12.90
CA LEU A 324 -8.88 2.37 -13.80
C LEU A 324 -8.74 0.94 -13.29
N ASN A 325 -8.72 0.70 -11.99
CA ASN A 325 -8.67 -0.65 -11.44
C ASN A 325 -10.06 -1.08 -10.97
N THR A 326 -10.40 -2.36 -10.98
CA THR A 326 -11.47 -2.86 -10.10
C THR A 326 -10.88 -3.19 -8.74
N GLU A 327 -11.60 -2.87 -7.68
CA GLU A 327 -11.15 -3.03 -6.30
C GLU A 327 -12.19 -3.82 -5.48
N CYS A 328 -11.77 -4.33 -4.32
CA CYS A 328 -12.68 -4.91 -3.34
C CYS A 328 -12.26 -4.53 -1.91
N GLY A 329 -13.19 -4.66 -0.97
CA GLY A 329 -12.93 -4.40 0.44
C GLY A 329 -13.93 -5.09 1.35
N VAL A 330 -13.44 -5.49 2.52
CA VAL A 330 -14.26 -6.00 3.62
C VAL A 330 -14.46 -4.87 4.62
N PHE A 331 -15.72 -4.59 4.90
CA PHE A 331 -16.17 -3.59 5.84
C PHE A 331 -16.71 -4.28 7.08
N ILE A 332 -16.23 -3.83 8.23
CA ILE A 332 -16.51 -4.47 9.50
C ILE A 332 -16.99 -3.37 10.43
N GLY A 333 -18.30 -3.33 10.68
CA GLY A 333 -18.90 -2.50 11.71
C GLY A 333 -18.86 -3.27 13.01
N ASP A 334 -17.86 -2.98 13.84
CA ASP A 334 -17.61 -3.62 15.14
C ASP A 334 -16.53 -2.82 15.89
N GLU A 335 -16.81 -2.42 17.14
CA GLU A 335 -15.90 -1.57 17.91
C GLU A 335 -14.62 -2.29 18.33
N GLU A 336 -14.68 -3.60 18.61
CA GLU A 336 -13.50 -4.37 19.01
C GLU A 336 -12.55 -4.55 17.82
N VAL A 337 -13.07 -5.00 16.67
CA VAL A 337 -12.28 -5.17 15.45
C VAL A 337 -11.72 -3.84 14.97
N ALA A 338 -12.54 -2.78 14.95
CA ALA A 338 -12.10 -1.45 14.58
C ALA A 338 -11.03 -0.92 15.54
N GLY A 339 -11.18 -1.14 16.84
CA GLY A 339 -10.17 -0.79 17.84
C GLY A 339 -8.84 -1.50 17.60
N VAL A 340 -8.86 -2.81 17.36
CA VAL A 340 -7.65 -3.60 17.08
C VAL A 340 -6.95 -3.11 15.82
N LEU A 341 -7.69 -2.83 14.74
CA LEU A 341 -7.11 -2.32 13.50
C LEU A 341 -6.54 -0.91 13.70
N GLU A 342 -7.24 -0.05 14.42
CA GLU A 342 -6.80 1.32 14.69
C GLU A 342 -5.51 1.32 15.49
N ASP A 343 -5.43 0.53 16.56
CA ASP A 343 -4.23 0.40 17.39
C ASP A 343 -3.03 -0.10 16.58
N ARG A 344 -3.26 -1.01 15.63
CA ARG A 344 -2.21 -1.50 14.72
C ARG A 344 -1.73 -0.44 13.73
N ILE A 345 -2.60 0.48 13.30
CA ILE A 345 -2.22 1.60 12.43
C ILE A 345 -1.50 2.68 13.25
N LEU A 346 -2.02 3.02 14.44
CA LEU A 346 -1.42 4.00 15.34
C LEU A 346 -0.05 3.55 15.85
N ASN A 347 0.12 2.26 16.17
CA ASN A 347 1.43 1.70 16.51
C ASN A 347 2.44 1.87 15.35
N ALA A 348 1.99 1.80 14.08
CA ALA A 348 2.85 2.10 12.93
C ALA A 348 3.22 3.59 12.80
N CYS A 349 2.48 4.48 13.47
CA CYS A 349 2.75 5.92 13.56
C CYS A 349 3.63 6.29 14.77
N GLU A 350 3.98 5.34 15.63
CA GLU A 350 4.83 5.61 16.79
C GLU A 350 6.25 6.02 16.36
N PRO A 351 6.97 6.82 17.17
CA PRO A 351 8.28 7.38 16.81
C PRO A 351 9.36 6.35 16.45
N GLN A 352 9.30 5.17 17.06
CA GLN A 352 10.22 4.07 16.78
C GLN A 352 9.95 3.40 15.41
N ASN A 353 8.76 3.61 14.83
CA ASN A 353 8.32 2.96 13.59
C ASN A 353 8.18 3.94 12.41
N SER A 354 8.06 5.24 12.69
CA SER A 354 7.84 6.27 11.67
C SER A 354 8.50 7.60 12.00
N TRP A 355 8.67 8.43 10.97
CA TRP A 355 8.94 9.85 11.12
C TRP A 355 7.64 10.64 11.08
N THR A 356 7.57 11.67 11.91
CA THR A 356 6.41 12.56 11.93
C THR A 356 6.60 13.69 10.92
N VAL A 357 5.63 13.90 10.03
CA VAL A 357 5.64 15.03 9.10
C VAL A 357 5.06 16.26 9.78
N SER A 358 5.87 17.32 9.90
CA SER A 358 5.41 18.61 10.43
C SER A 358 5.92 19.78 9.59
N LYS A 359 5.45 20.99 9.91
CA LYS A 359 5.88 22.24 9.30
C LYS A 359 7.39 22.39 9.49
N GLY A 360 8.13 22.62 8.40
CA GLY A 360 9.57 22.85 8.44
C GLY A 360 9.92 24.19 9.11
N PRO A 361 11.19 24.37 9.55
CA PRO A 361 11.66 25.59 10.18
C PRO A 361 11.46 26.80 9.26
N THR A 362 11.02 27.93 9.83
CA THR A 362 10.84 29.19 9.08
C THR A 362 12.18 29.70 8.58
N THR A 363 12.37 29.76 7.26
CA THR A 363 13.54 30.42 6.66
C THR A 363 13.41 31.95 6.87
N PRO A 364 14.39 32.65 7.46
CA PRO A 364 14.23 34.03 7.93
C PRO A 364 14.08 35.10 6.84
N VAL A 365 14.28 34.75 5.57
CA VAL A 365 14.23 35.70 4.46
C VAL A 365 13.26 35.13 3.43
N ILE A 366 12.27 35.91 2.99
CA ILE A 366 11.26 35.56 1.95
C ILE A 366 9.93 34.93 2.47
N SER A 367 9.39 35.35 3.61
CA SER A 367 8.01 34.96 4.00
C SER A 367 6.94 35.51 3.05
N HIS A 368 7.18 36.67 2.40
CA HIS A 368 6.21 37.30 1.48
C HIS A 368 6.18 36.73 0.06
N PHE A 369 7.30 36.26 -0.51
CA PHE A 369 7.32 35.68 -1.87
C PHE A 369 7.28 34.14 -1.91
N SER A 370 7.60 33.44 -0.81
CA SER A 370 7.66 31.97 -0.78
C SER A 370 6.29 31.30 -0.94
N GLY A 371 5.20 31.94 -0.46
CA GLY A 371 3.84 31.43 -0.62
C GLY A 371 3.36 31.46 -2.07
N PHE A 372 3.69 32.54 -2.80
CA PHE A 372 3.30 32.76 -4.20
C PHE A 372 4.16 31.91 -5.15
N ILE A 373 5.50 31.97 -5.02
CA ILE A 373 6.42 31.17 -5.86
C ILE A 373 6.27 29.68 -5.57
N GLY A 374 6.17 29.28 -4.31
CA GLY A 374 5.90 27.88 -3.95
C GLY A 374 4.50 27.40 -4.32
N GLY A 375 3.53 28.30 -4.57
CA GLY A 375 2.22 27.96 -5.12
C GLY A 375 2.25 27.77 -6.64
N ILE A 376 2.97 28.66 -7.35
CA ILE A 376 3.17 28.60 -8.80
C ILE A 376 4.05 27.39 -9.17
N SER A 377 5.12 27.13 -8.41
CA SER A 377 6.02 25.99 -8.61
C SER A 377 5.30 24.64 -8.48
N THR A 378 4.37 24.50 -7.52
CA THR A 378 3.53 23.29 -7.39
C THR A 378 2.46 23.19 -8.48
N ALA A 379 1.98 24.33 -9.00
CA ALA A 379 1.01 24.40 -10.09
C ALA A 379 1.62 24.15 -11.48
N LEU A 380 2.94 24.34 -11.64
CA LEU A 380 3.65 24.05 -12.87
C LEU A 380 3.86 22.54 -13.04
N PRO A 381 3.46 21.96 -14.19
CA PRO A 381 3.55 20.52 -14.41
C PRO A 381 4.96 20.01 -14.69
N PHE A 382 5.95 20.88 -14.95
CA PHE A 382 7.25 20.45 -15.48
C PHE A 382 8.52 21.02 -14.80
N LEU A 383 8.41 21.95 -13.85
CA LEU A 383 9.57 22.64 -13.26
C LEU A 383 9.25 23.06 -11.83
N ASP A 384 9.44 22.14 -10.89
CA ASP A 384 9.36 22.47 -9.46
C ASP A 384 10.75 22.81 -8.93
N VAL A 385 11.16 24.07 -9.16
CA VAL A 385 12.54 24.56 -8.96
C VAL A 385 12.80 25.00 -7.51
N TRP A 386 11.87 24.77 -6.59
CA TRP A 386 11.90 25.39 -5.27
C TRP A 386 12.56 24.50 -4.19
N PRO A 387 13.71 24.90 -3.61
CA PRO A 387 14.50 24.05 -2.72
C PRO A 387 13.91 23.86 -1.31
N TYR A 388 12.94 24.70 -0.91
CA TYR A 388 12.37 24.69 0.44
C TYR A 388 10.92 24.20 0.47
N ARG A 389 10.66 23.05 1.07
CA ARG A 389 9.29 22.54 1.21
C ARG A 389 8.65 22.98 2.52
N TYR A 390 7.33 23.09 2.50
CA TYR A 390 6.55 23.53 3.66
C TYR A 390 6.60 22.54 4.83
N THR A 391 6.77 21.25 4.54
CA THR A 391 6.87 20.18 5.54
C THR A 391 8.18 19.41 5.39
N THR A 392 8.67 18.86 6.50
CA THR A 392 9.84 18.00 6.60
C THR A 392 9.54 16.83 7.56
N ASN A 393 10.42 15.83 7.60
CA ASN A 393 10.30 14.71 8.53
C ASN A 393 11.02 15.03 9.85
N TYR A 394 10.46 14.52 10.93
CA TYR A 394 10.93 14.75 12.29
C TYR A 394 11.04 13.43 13.07
N GLU A 395 12.04 13.37 13.94
CA GLU A 395 12.29 12.28 14.88
C GLU A 395 12.14 12.78 16.32
N LEU A 396 11.53 11.97 17.18
CA LEU A 396 11.33 12.32 18.59
C LEU A 396 12.70 12.32 19.31
N LYS A 397 12.95 13.34 20.13
CA LYS A 397 14.14 13.40 20.99
C LYS A 397 14.05 12.33 22.08
N GLU A 398 15.18 11.72 22.39
CA GLU A 398 15.27 10.77 23.49
C GLU A 398 14.80 11.41 24.81
N GLY A 399 13.95 10.71 25.55
CA GLY A 399 13.40 11.16 26.84
C GLY A 399 12.21 12.12 26.76
N PHE A 400 11.70 12.45 25.57
CA PHE A 400 10.47 13.23 25.40
C PHE A 400 9.27 12.34 25.11
N ASP A 401 8.07 12.80 25.47
CA ASP A 401 6.81 12.16 25.07
C ASP A 401 6.39 12.62 23.66
N PRO A 402 5.80 11.72 22.85
CA PRO A 402 5.29 12.09 21.53
C PRO A 402 4.13 13.08 21.65
N VAL A 403 4.18 14.13 20.83
CA VAL A 403 3.10 15.13 20.73
C VAL A 403 2.62 15.24 19.28
N MET A 404 1.43 15.79 19.09
CA MET A 404 0.82 15.86 17.77
C MET A 404 1.64 16.70 16.78
N PRO A 405 1.60 16.40 15.47
CA PRO A 405 2.40 17.11 14.45
C PRO A 405 2.14 18.62 14.36
N ARG A 406 1.05 19.10 14.95
CA ARG A 406 0.63 20.51 14.98
C ARG A 406 0.59 21.09 16.39
N ASP A 407 1.04 20.34 17.38
CA ASP A 407 1.15 20.81 18.75
C ASP A 407 2.12 22.01 18.82
N PRO A 408 1.80 23.09 19.56
CA PRO A 408 2.73 24.20 19.76
C PRO A 408 4.11 23.79 20.29
N ALA A 409 4.17 22.74 21.13
CA ALA A 409 5.40 22.21 21.71
C ALA A 409 6.13 21.21 20.80
N PHE A 410 5.62 20.91 19.60
CA PHE A 410 6.20 19.88 18.72
C PHE A 410 7.68 20.12 18.41
N GLN A 411 8.08 21.37 18.15
CA GLN A 411 9.47 21.68 17.82
C GLN A 411 10.41 21.55 19.03
N ASP A 412 9.88 21.55 20.25
CA ASP A 412 10.67 21.37 21.47
C ASP A 412 11.01 19.90 21.69
N SER A 413 10.12 18.98 21.30
CA SER A 413 10.28 17.54 21.49
C SER A 413 10.90 16.80 20.30
N TYR A 414 10.98 17.41 19.11
CA TYR A 414 11.41 16.72 17.89
C TYR A 414 12.64 17.36 17.22
N ILE A 415 13.42 16.54 16.50
CA ILE A 415 14.56 16.94 15.68
C ILE A 415 14.17 16.83 14.21
N ASN A 416 14.47 17.86 13.41
CA ASN A 416 14.27 17.81 11.96
C ASN A 416 15.34 16.91 11.31
N VAL A 417 14.89 15.85 10.63
CA VAL A 417 15.75 14.87 9.94
C VAL A 417 15.76 15.03 8.41
N GLY A 418 15.21 16.15 7.91
CA GLY A 418 15.18 16.49 6.49
C GLY A 418 14.01 15.89 5.71
N TYR A 419 13.99 16.11 4.39
CA TYR A 419 12.87 15.67 3.56
C TYR A 419 12.86 14.16 3.31
N PHE A 420 14.04 13.55 3.22
CA PHE A 420 14.24 12.15 2.83
C PHE A 420 15.27 11.50 3.77
N PRO A 421 14.94 11.33 5.06
CA PRO A 421 15.83 10.67 6.01
C PRO A 421 16.19 9.26 5.52
N GLU A 422 17.42 8.82 5.83
CA GLU A 422 17.97 7.51 5.46
C GLU A 422 18.05 7.21 3.96
N VAL A 423 17.89 8.23 3.11
CA VAL A 423 18.21 8.11 1.70
C VAL A 423 19.63 8.62 1.49
N PRO A 424 20.59 7.78 1.03
CA PRO A 424 21.97 8.18 0.85
C PRO A 424 22.10 9.44 -0.01
N ASP A 425 23.04 10.31 0.37
CA ASP A 425 23.20 11.67 -0.16
C ASP A 425 23.71 11.67 -1.62
N SER A 426 22.78 11.31 -2.51
CA SER A 426 22.82 11.57 -3.93
C SER A 426 21.83 12.70 -4.24
N SER A 427 21.70 13.68 -3.34
CA SER A 427 20.71 14.77 -3.36
C SER A 427 20.58 15.45 -4.72
N THR A 428 21.66 15.55 -5.51
CA THR A 428 21.62 16.01 -6.91
C THR A 428 20.90 15.02 -7.84
N VAL A 429 21.13 13.72 -7.73
CA VAL A 429 20.47 12.66 -8.51
C VAL A 429 19.03 12.42 -8.05
N ILE A 430 18.75 12.44 -6.74
CA ILE A 430 17.39 12.32 -6.19
C ILE A 430 16.57 13.54 -6.57
N ASN A 431 17.09 14.76 -6.36
CA ASN A 431 16.40 15.97 -6.83
C ASN A 431 16.26 15.96 -8.35
N THR A 432 17.27 15.53 -9.12
CA THR A 432 17.15 15.44 -10.59
C THR A 432 16.13 14.39 -11.01
N ARG A 433 16.03 13.24 -10.34
CA ARG A 433 15.04 12.18 -10.64
C ARG A 433 13.63 12.61 -10.25
N LEU A 434 13.46 13.22 -9.08
CA LEU A 434 12.19 13.77 -8.64
C LEU A 434 11.77 14.94 -9.54
N MET A 435 12.66 15.89 -9.86
CA MET A 435 12.39 17.00 -10.78
C MET A 435 12.12 16.52 -12.21
N LYS A 436 12.81 15.47 -12.71
CA LYS A 436 12.47 14.84 -13.99
C LYS A 436 11.12 14.11 -13.93
N ALA A 437 10.77 13.45 -12.84
CA ALA A 437 9.44 12.86 -12.65
C ALA A 437 8.33 13.93 -12.59
N PHE A 438 8.65 15.11 -12.04
CA PHE A 438 7.81 16.30 -12.08
C PHE A 438 7.99 17.13 -13.36
N GLY A 439 8.79 16.68 -14.33
CA GLY A 439 9.39 17.51 -15.40
C GLY A 439 9.31 16.94 -16.82
N GLY A 440 9.21 15.63 -16.93
CA GLY A 440 9.37 14.90 -18.17
C GLY A 440 8.15 14.07 -18.50
N TRP A 441 7.47 14.48 -19.57
CA TRP A 441 6.53 13.70 -20.39
C TRP A 441 5.16 13.35 -19.81
N ALA A 442 4.15 13.81 -20.56
CA ALA A 442 2.78 13.37 -20.49
C ALA A 442 2.67 11.86 -20.79
N ARG A 443 2.02 11.12 -19.89
CA ARG A 443 1.11 10.03 -20.23
C ARG A 443 0.19 9.74 -19.04
N PRO A 444 -1.13 9.59 -19.25
CA PRO A 444 -2.04 9.11 -18.21
C PRO A 444 -1.80 7.60 -18.04
N MET A 445 -0.76 7.25 -17.27
CA MET A 445 -0.46 5.86 -16.85
C MET A 445 -0.02 5.79 -15.37
N MET A 446 -0.18 6.90 -14.63
CA MET A 446 -0.61 7.00 -13.22
C MET A 446 -2.03 6.55 -13.00
#